data_AF-A0A356NM25-F1
#
_entry.id   AF-A0A356NM25-F1
#
_cell.length_a   1.000
_cell.length_b   1.000
_cell.length_c   1.000
_cell.angle_alpha   90.00
_cell.angle_beta   90.00
_cell.angle_gamma   90.00
#
_symmetry.space_group_name_H-M   'P 1'
#
loop_
_entity.id
_entity.type
_entity.pdbx_description
1 polymer ?
#
loop_
_entity_poly.entity_id
_entity_poly.type
_entity_poly.pdbx_seq_one_letter_code
_entity_poly.pdbx_strand_id
1 'polypeptide(L)'
;MKSDDKVLDATQDRQPLIATFSVVAFDPLSGDLGVAVQSKFFGVGTVVPWAKANVGAVATQSYANITYGPEGLSLLEQNIHPKVALMQLTNSDNDNAY
;
A
#
# COMPACT_ATOMS: atom_id res chain seq x y z
N MET A 1 44.79 10.80 -33.14
CA MET A 1 44.01 11.98 -32.70
C MET A 1 42.78 11.42 -32.00
N LYS A 2 42.80 11.52 -30.65
CA LYS A 2 41.80 11.26 -29.61
C LYS A 2 40.78 10.11 -29.78
N SER A 3 40.88 9.16 -28.84
CA SER A 3 39.83 8.27 -28.41
C SER A 3 38.61 9.08 -27.98
N ASP A 4 37.45 8.75 -28.55
CA ASP A 4 36.16 9.18 -28.03
C ASP A 4 35.82 8.32 -26.80
N ASP A 5 36.55 8.56 -25.71
CA ASP A 5 36.13 8.17 -24.38
C ASP A 5 34.89 9.00 -24.07
N LYS A 6 33.70 8.46 -24.40
CA LYS A 6 32.45 8.92 -23.82
C LYS A 6 32.58 8.76 -22.31
N VAL A 7 32.93 9.85 -21.64
CA VAL A 7 32.68 10.02 -20.21
C VAL A 7 31.19 9.78 -20.04
N LEU A 8 30.83 8.62 -19.47
CA LEU A 8 29.49 8.37 -19.00
C LEU A 8 29.25 9.37 -17.88
N ASP A 9 28.52 10.43 -18.21
CA ASP A 9 28.12 11.42 -17.23
C ASP A 9 27.25 10.73 -16.17
N ALA A 10 27.79 10.54 -14.98
CA ALA A 10 27.17 9.81 -13.88
C ALA A 10 25.96 10.55 -13.26
N THR A 11 25.61 11.72 -13.82
CA THR A 11 24.43 12.52 -13.44
C THR A 11 23.23 12.28 -14.34
N GLN A 12 23.13 11.10 -14.98
CA GLN A 12 21.88 10.67 -15.61
C GLN A 12 20.74 10.83 -14.60
N ASP A 13 19.74 11.67 -14.94
CA ASP A 13 18.58 12.07 -14.14
C ASP A 13 17.96 10.89 -13.39
N ARG A 14 18.46 10.58 -12.18
CA ARG A 14 17.80 9.64 -11.28
C ARG A 14 16.66 10.40 -10.65
N GLN A 15 15.48 10.28 -11.24
CA GLN A 15 14.24 10.63 -10.55
C GLN A 15 14.31 10.02 -9.14
N PRO A 16 14.12 10.83 -8.08
CA PRO A 16 14.25 10.33 -6.73
C PRO A 16 13.27 9.18 -6.51
N LEU A 17 13.77 8.03 -6.04
CA LEU A 17 12.94 6.88 -5.70
C LEU A 17 12.04 7.27 -4.51
N ILE A 18 10.79 7.62 -4.81
CA ILE A 18 9.73 7.79 -3.81
C ILE A 18 9.02 6.45 -3.70
N ALA A 19 9.16 5.79 -2.56
CA ALA A 19 8.52 4.50 -2.32
C ALA A 19 7.78 4.51 -0.98
N THR A 20 6.69 3.75 -0.95
CA THR A 20 5.94 3.39 0.26
C THR A 20 5.87 1.87 0.30
N PHE A 21 6.19 1.29 1.45
CA PHE A 21 6.09 -0.15 1.68
C PHE A 21 5.18 -0.39 2.87
N SER A 22 4.34 -1.41 2.75
CA SER A 22 3.45 -1.84 3.83
C SER A 22 3.42 -3.36 3.93
N VAL A 23 3.09 -3.85 5.12
CA VAL A 23 2.93 -5.29 5.40
C VAL A 23 1.72 -5.49 6.31
N VAL A 24 0.93 -6.50 5.98
CA VAL A 24 -0.12 -7.06 6.82
C VAL A 24 0.35 -8.42 7.30
N ALA A 25 0.26 -8.69 8.61
CA ALA A 25 0.69 -9.95 9.19
C ALA A 25 -0.31 -10.43 10.25
N PHE A 26 -0.52 -11.74 10.29
CA PHE A 26 -1.34 -12.44 11.28
C PHE A 26 -0.51 -13.51 11.96
N ASP A 27 -0.49 -13.52 13.29
CA ASP A 27 0.13 -14.57 14.10
C ASP A 27 -0.95 -15.54 14.60
N PRO A 28 -0.99 -16.80 14.11
CA PRO A 28 -2.01 -17.76 14.52
C PRO A 28 -1.83 -18.28 15.95
N LEU A 29 -0.67 -18.09 16.58
CA LEU A 29 -0.42 -18.56 17.96
C LEU A 29 -1.04 -17.62 18.99
N SER A 30 -0.86 -16.31 18.81
CA SER A 30 -1.44 -15.28 19.68
C SER A 30 -2.84 -14.82 19.23
N GLY A 31 -3.15 -14.95 17.94
CA GLY A 31 -4.32 -14.34 17.31
C GLY A 31 -4.12 -12.87 16.94
N ASP A 32 -2.89 -12.34 17.08
CA ASP A 32 -2.60 -10.95 16.78
C ASP A 32 -2.61 -10.68 15.27
N LEU A 33 -3.17 -9.53 14.90
CA LEU A 33 -3.21 -9.02 13.54
C LEU A 33 -2.66 -7.60 13.52
N GLY A 34 -1.72 -7.34 12.60
CA GLY A 34 -1.06 -6.05 12.51
C GLY A 34 -0.87 -5.57 11.08
N VAL A 35 -0.77 -4.25 10.95
CA VAL A 35 -0.36 -3.56 9.72
C VAL A 35 0.76 -2.60 10.06
N ALA A 36 1.83 -2.62 9.26
CA ALA A 36 2.92 -1.65 9.35
C ALA A 36 3.13 -0.98 8.00
N VAL A 37 3.57 0.28 8.03
CA VAL A 37 3.86 1.08 6.84
C VAL A 37 5.09 1.95 7.07
N GLN A 38 5.90 2.10 6.03
CA GLN A 38 6.99 3.07 5.95
C GLN A 38 6.79 3.93 4.70
N SER A 39 6.91 5.24 4.85
CA SER A 39 6.80 6.20 3.75
C SER A 39 7.59 7.46 4.03
N LYS A 40 7.92 8.20 2.96
CA LYS A 40 8.38 9.59 3.05
C LYS A 40 7.24 10.55 3.42
N PHE A 41 5.98 10.13 3.26
CA PHE A 41 4.80 10.93 3.59
C PHE A 41 4.63 11.12 5.10
N PHE A 42 4.45 12.36 5.55
CA PHE A 42 4.23 12.68 6.95
C PHE A 42 2.87 12.15 7.43
N GLY A 43 2.86 11.45 8.56
CA GLY A 43 1.60 10.96 9.15
C GLY A 43 0.98 9.77 8.41
N VAL A 44 1.75 9.01 7.63
CA VAL A 44 1.24 7.85 6.86
C VAL A 44 0.44 6.84 7.69
N GLY A 45 0.70 6.75 8.99
CA GLY A 45 -0.01 5.88 9.92
C GLY A 45 -1.50 6.23 10.11
N THR A 46 -1.97 7.40 9.68
CA THR A 46 -3.40 7.76 9.77
C THR A 46 -4.18 7.40 8.50
N VAL A 47 -3.52 7.01 7.41
CA VAL A 47 -4.16 6.80 6.10
C VAL A 47 -3.99 5.39 5.56
N VAL A 48 -2.84 4.74 5.81
CA VAL A 48 -2.55 3.41 5.23
C VAL A 48 -3.01 2.25 6.11
N PRO A 49 -2.65 2.18 7.41
CA PRO A 49 -2.91 0.97 8.19
C PRO A 49 -4.31 0.99 8.78
N TRP A 50 -5.12 0.00 8.39
CA TRP A 50 -6.44 -0.25 8.96
C TRP A 50 -6.48 -1.66 9.53
N ALA A 51 -6.89 -1.80 10.79
CA ALA A 51 -7.04 -3.10 11.43
C ALA A 51 -8.22 -3.08 12.39
N LYS A 52 -8.97 -4.18 12.42
CA LYS A 52 -10.06 -4.40 13.37
C LYS A 52 -9.99 -5.81 13.92
N ALA A 53 -9.95 -5.91 15.25
CA ALA A 53 -9.86 -7.18 15.95
C ALA A 53 -11.02 -8.11 15.55
N ASN A 54 -10.71 -9.40 15.37
CA ASN A 54 -11.64 -10.44 14.91
C ASN A 54 -12.27 -10.22 13.53
N VAL A 55 -11.80 -9.22 12.76
CA VAL A 55 -12.31 -8.92 11.42
C VAL A 55 -11.20 -9.08 10.38
N GLY A 56 -10.13 -8.29 10.51
CA GLY A 56 -9.12 -8.24 9.46
C GLY A 56 -8.33 -6.95 9.43
N ALA A 57 -7.52 -6.83 8.39
CA ALA A 57 -6.58 -5.75 8.19
C ALA A 57 -6.46 -5.40 6.71
N VAL A 58 -6.28 -4.11 6.44
CA VAL A 58 -6.18 -3.54 5.10
C VAL A 58 -5.05 -2.52 5.11
N ALA A 59 -4.19 -2.57 4.08
CA ALA A 59 -3.17 -1.56 3.84
C ALA A 59 -3.47 -0.90 2.48
N THR A 60 -3.90 0.37 2.51
CA THR A 60 -4.21 1.13 1.29
C THR A 60 -3.09 2.13 1.05
N GLN A 61 -2.29 1.94 -0.01
CA GLN A 61 -1.14 2.82 -0.32
C GLN A 61 -1.22 3.32 -1.77
N SER A 62 -0.49 4.42 -2.07
CA SER A 62 -0.55 5.28 -3.28
C SER A 62 -1.34 6.58 -3.03
N TYR A 63 -1.87 7.24 -4.08
CA TYR A 63 -2.89 8.31 -4.02
C TYR A 63 -4.13 7.80 -3.28
N ALA A 64 -3.99 7.59 -1.98
CA ALA A 64 -4.85 6.69 -1.23
C ALA A 64 -6.27 7.27 -1.17
N ASN A 65 -7.19 6.60 -1.84
CA ASN A 65 -8.59 6.70 -1.53
C ASN A 65 -8.78 6.18 -0.09
N ILE A 66 -8.89 7.10 0.86
CA ILE A 66 -8.95 6.78 2.29
C ILE A 66 -10.20 5.96 2.65
N THR A 67 -11.21 5.88 1.76
CA THR A 67 -12.42 5.10 2.02
C THR A 67 -12.19 3.60 1.89
N TYR A 68 -11.18 3.16 1.13
CA TYR A 68 -10.85 1.74 0.96
C TYR A 68 -10.53 1.02 2.26
N GLY A 69 -9.96 1.71 3.25
CA GLY A 69 -9.63 1.13 4.54
C GLY A 69 -10.88 0.71 5.32
N PRO A 70 -11.76 1.66 5.70
CA PRO A 70 -13.02 1.36 6.36
C PRO A 70 -13.95 0.44 5.56
N GLU A 71 -14.06 0.65 4.24
CA GLU A 71 -14.91 -0.19 3.39
C GLU A 71 -14.37 -1.62 3.27
N GLY A 72 -13.07 -1.77 3.11
CA GLY A 72 -12.43 -3.09 3.10
C GLY A 72 -12.65 -3.84 4.40
N LEU A 73 -12.49 -3.18 5.55
CA LEU A 73 -12.82 -3.79 6.85
C LEU A 73 -14.30 -4.18 6.96
N SER A 74 -15.22 -3.36 6.45
CA SER A 74 -16.66 -3.66 6.42
C SER A 74 -16.98 -4.90 5.58
N LEU A 75 -16.30 -5.08 4.43
CA LEU A 75 -16.45 -6.27 3.59
C LEU A 75 -15.89 -7.51 4.28
N LEU A 76 -14.73 -7.41 4.92
CA LEU A 76 -14.14 -8.50 5.71
C LEU A 76 -15.05 -8.90 6.89
N GLU A 77 -15.69 -7.93 7.55
CA GLU A 77 -16.63 -8.18 8.64
C GLU A 77 -17.88 -8.95 8.17
N GLN A 78 -18.26 -8.78 6.90
CA GLN A 78 -19.31 -9.56 6.24
C GLN A 78 -18.85 -10.95 5.79
N ASN A 79 -17.64 -11.40 6.20
CA ASN A 79 -17.01 -12.64 5.78
C ASN A 79 -16.75 -12.74 4.26
N ILE A 80 -16.67 -11.60 3.57
CA ILE A 80 -16.26 -11.59 2.16
C ILE A 80 -14.77 -11.93 2.09
N HIS A 81 -14.43 -12.89 1.24
CA HIS A 81 -13.04 -13.30 1.05
C HIS A 81 -12.17 -12.10 0.62
N PRO A 82 -10.96 -11.88 1.18
CA PRO A 82 -10.15 -10.68 0.93
C PRO A 82 -9.93 -10.36 -0.55
N LYS A 83 -9.69 -11.38 -1.37
CA LYS A 83 -9.56 -11.24 -2.83
C LYS A 83 -10.81 -10.66 -3.50
N VAL A 84 -12.00 -11.06 -3.04
CA VAL A 84 -13.28 -10.56 -3.56
C VAL A 84 -13.55 -9.15 -3.05
N ALA A 85 -13.27 -8.87 -1.78
CA ALA A 85 -13.36 -7.53 -1.22
C ALA A 85 -12.48 -6.54 -2.00
N LEU A 86 -11.22 -6.91 -2.28
CA LEU A 86 -10.32 -6.11 -3.10
C LEU A 86 -10.92 -5.80 -4.49
N MET A 87 -11.42 -6.82 -5.19
CA MET A 87 -12.04 -6.62 -6.51
C MET A 87 -13.26 -5.70 -6.44
N GLN A 88 -14.10 -5.83 -5.40
CA GLN A 88 -15.26 -4.96 -5.22
C GLN A 88 -14.85 -3.51 -5.01
N LEU A 89 -13.88 -3.26 -4.12
CA LEU A 89 -13.36 -1.91 -3.87
C LEU A 89 -12.79 -1.27 -5.13
N THR A 90 -11.91 -1.98 -5.85
CA THR A 90 -11.22 -1.40 -7.01
C THR A 90 -12.15 -1.27 -8.22
N ASN A 91 -13.04 -2.23 -8.47
CA ASN A 91 -13.94 -2.15 -9.63
C ASN A 91 -15.00 -1.03 -9.49
N SER A 92 -15.30 -0.61 -8.25
CA SER A 92 -16.19 0.51 -7.98
C SER A 92 -15.50 1.87 -8.06
N ASP A 93 -14.17 1.90 -8.22
CA ASP A 93 -13.38 3.12 -8.30
C ASP A 93 -12.84 3.32 -9.73
N ASN A 94 -13.27 4.40 -10.37
CA ASN A 94 -12.83 4.74 -11.72
C ASN A 94 -11.36 5.19 -11.77
N ASP A 95 -10.79 5.58 -10.63
CA ASP A 95 -9.42 6.07 -10.52
C ASP A 95 -8.47 5.01 -9.94
N ASN A 96 -8.89 3.73 -9.86
CA ASN A 96 -8.12 2.62 -9.26
C ASN A 96 -6.73 2.37 -9.89
N ALA A 97 -6.42 3.00 -11.02
CA ALA A 97 -5.15 2.93 -11.71
C ALA A 97 -4.08 3.87 -11.12
N TYR A 98 -4.46 4.76 -10.20
CA TYR A 98 -3.62 5.76 -9.55
C TYR A 98 -3.49 5.48 -8.03
#